data_AF-A0A5K1FNE0-F1
#
_entry.id   AF-A0A5K1FNE0-F1
#
_cell.length_a   1.000
_cell.length_b   1.000
_cell.length_c   1.000
_cell.angle_alpha   90.00
_cell.angle_beta   90.00
_cell.angle_gamma   90.00
#
_symmetry.space_group_name_H-M   'P 1'
#
loop_
_entity.id
_entity.type
_entity.pdbx_description
1 polymer ?
#
loop_
_entity_poly.entity_id
_entity_poly.type
_entity_poly.pdbx_seq_one_letter_code
_entity_poly.pdbx_strand_id
1 'polypeptide(L)'
;DLLTGKMIGGVHEHEGLYFLSIPVDVAASLVPSKPFPFQWHLRLGHLSVPKLHRMFPDISASESFLCDACQLGKHTWSSFPSSQSLFDLIHVDVWGP
;
A
#
# COMPACT_ATOMS: atom_id res chain seq x y z
N ASP A 1 -27.29 3.93 -4.20
CA ASP A 1 -28.37 4.23 -5.15
C ASP A 1 -29.70 4.21 -4.39
N LEU A 2 -30.16 5.38 -3.94
CA LEU A 2 -31.40 5.52 -3.16
C LEU A 2 -32.66 5.32 -4.02
N LEU A 3 -32.51 5.29 -5.35
CA LEU A 3 -33.62 5.14 -6.29
C LEU A 3 -33.97 3.67 -6.57
N THR A 4 -33.03 2.72 -6.37
CA THR A 4 -33.29 1.28 -6.60
C THR A 4 -33.55 0.47 -5.33
N GLY A 5 -33.33 1.04 -4.14
CA GLY A 5 -33.48 0.31 -2.87
C GLY A 5 -32.54 -0.90 -2.74
N LYS A 6 -31.53 -1.01 -3.60
CA LYS A 6 -30.64 -2.17 -3.67
C LYS A 6 -29.63 -2.09 -2.52
N MET A 7 -29.85 -2.90 -1.48
CA MET A 7 -28.93 -3.02 -0.35
C MET A 7 -27.63 -3.68 -0.82
N ILE A 8 -26.51 -2.96 -0.73
CA ILE A 8 -25.20 -3.46 -1.13
C ILE A 8 -24.65 -4.31 0.03
N GLY A 9 -25.08 -5.58 0.07
CA GLY A 9 -24.72 -6.55 1.11
C GLY A 9 -25.67 -6.56 2.30
N GLY A 10 -26.02 -7.75 2.79
CA GLY A 10 -26.79 -7.91 4.02
C GLY A 10 -25.84 -8.05 5.20
N VAL A 11 -26.02 -7.24 6.24
CA VAL A 11 -25.30 -7.43 7.50
C VAL A 11 -26.29 -7.93 8.54
N HIS A 12 -25.96 -9.03 9.20
CA HIS A 12 -26.74 -9.60 10.29
C HIS A 12 -25.97 -9.45 11.59
N GLU A 13 -26.60 -8.91 12.62
CA GLU A 13 -26.03 -8.82 13.96
C GLU A 13 -26.35 -10.10 14.74
N HIS A 14 -25.34 -10.66 15.41
CA HIS A 14 -25.49 -11.80 16.31
C HIS A 14 -24.51 -11.65 17.47
N GLU A 15 -25.03 -11.47 18.68
CA GLU A 15 -24.27 -11.35 19.93
C GLU A 15 -23.25 -10.19 19.92
N GLY A 16 -23.61 -9.06 19.31
CA GLY A 16 -22.77 -7.87 19.19
C GLY A 16 -21.76 -7.92 18.04
N LEU A 17 -21.76 -9.00 17.26
CA LEU A 17 -20.91 -9.15 16.07
C LEU A 17 -21.73 -8.97 14.79
N TYR A 18 -21.19 -8.19 13.86
CA TYR A 18 -21.80 -7.91 12.57
C TYR A 18 -21.25 -8.87 11.51
N PHE A 19 -22.10 -9.76 11.00
CA PHE A 19 -21.79 -10.74 9.96
C PHE A 19 -22.22 -10.22 8.60
N LEU A 20 -21.27 -10.10 7.69
CA LEU A 20 -21.55 -9.71 6.31
C LEU A 20 -21.96 -10.96 5.50
N SER A 21 -23.24 -11.06 5.17
CA SER A 21 -23.79 -12.06 4.26
C SER A 21 -23.48 -11.64 2.82
N ILE A 22 -22.25 -11.94 2.40
CA ILE A 22 -21.84 -11.83 1.01
C ILE A 22 -22.39 -13.07 0.28
N PRO A 23 -23.19 -12.92 -0.80
CA PRO A 23 -23.60 -14.08 -1.60
C PRO A 23 -22.35 -14.81 -2.11
N VAL A 24 -22.36 -16.15 -2.03
CA VAL A 24 -21.21 -17.04 -2.28
C VAL A 24 -20.52 -16.75 -3.63
N ASP A 25 -21.28 -16.31 -4.63
CA ASP A 25 -20.76 -15.92 -5.95
C ASP A 25 -19.82 -14.71 -5.91
N VAL A 26 -20.08 -13.75 -5.02
CA VAL A 26 -19.21 -12.58 -4.77
C VAL A 26 -18.04 -12.96 -3.86
N ALA A 27 -18.23 -13.94 -2.96
CA ALA A 27 -17.14 -14.49 -2.16
C ALA A 27 -16.15 -15.32 -2.99
N ALA A 28 -16.59 -15.95 -4.08
CA ALA A 28 -15.69 -16.59 -5.05
C ALA A 28 -14.83 -15.55 -5.82
N SER A 29 -15.25 -14.28 -5.88
CA SER A 29 -14.39 -13.18 -6.35
C SER A 29 -13.31 -12.80 -5.32
N LEU A 30 -13.48 -13.20 -4.06
CA LEU A 30 -12.49 -13.11 -2.98
C LEU A 30 -11.56 -14.34 -2.93
N VAL A 31 -11.51 -15.15 -3.99
CA VAL A 31 -10.42 -16.12 -4.16
C VAL A 31 -9.13 -15.34 -3.91
N PRO A 32 -8.30 -15.76 -2.92
CA PRO A 32 -7.01 -15.14 -2.73
C PRO A 32 -6.18 -15.54 -3.95
N SER A 33 -6.28 -14.76 -5.03
CA SER A 33 -5.25 -14.75 -6.05
C SER A 33 -3.97 -14.54 -5.27
N LYS A 34 -3.03 -15.50 -5.42
CA LYS A 34 -1.77 -15.45 -4.68
C LYS A 34 -1.23 -14.04 -4.86
N PRO A 35 -1.19 -13.21 -3.79
CA PRO A 35 -0.87 -11.81 -3.93
C PRO A 35 0.47 -11.74 -4.63
N PHE A 36 0.46 -11.12 -5.81
CA PHE A 36 1.67 -11.00 -6.62
C PHE A 36 2.76 -10.38 -5.72
N PRO A 37 4.04 -10.78 -5.84
CA PRO A 37 5.10 -10.27 -4.98
C PRO A 37 5.09 -8.73 -4.86
N PHE A 38 4.68 -8.05 -5.93
CA PHE A 38 4.49 -6.60 -5.97
C PHE A 38 3.41 -6.07 -5.01
N GLN A 39 2.32 -6.81 -4.79
CA GLN A 39 1.25 -6.41 -3.87
C GLN A 39 1.76 -6.36 -2.43
N TRP A 40 2.55 -7.36 -2.02
CA TRP A 40 3.18 -7.36 -0.70
C TRP A 40 4.27 -6.30 -0.58
N HIS A 41 4.99 -6.02 -1.65
CA HIS A 41 5.91 -4.90 -1.72
C HIS A 41 5.17 -3.59 -1.39
N LEU A 42 4.01 -3.31 -2.00
CA LEU A 42 3.22 -2.11 -1.69
C LEU A 42 2.65 -2.13 -0.26
N ARG A 43 2.03 -3.24 0.17
CA ARG A 43 1.35 -3.35 1.48
C ARG A 43 2.28 -3.20 2.69
N LEU A 44 3.54 -3.60 2.54
CA LEU A 44 4.50 -3.62 3.64
C LEU A 44 5.49 -2.44 3.59
N GLY A 45 5.18 -1.38 2.83
CA GLY A 45 6.01 -0.18 2.78
C GLY A 45 7.25 -0.34 1.91
N HIS A 46 7.06 -0.89 0.70
CA HIS A 46 8.07 -0.97 -0.35
C HIS A 46 9.30 -1.84 -0.02
N LEU A 47 9.12 -2.93 0.72
CA LEU A 47 10.19 -3.88 1.02
C LEU A 47 10.87 -4.40 -0.25
N SER A 48 12.20 -4.55 -0.17
CA SER A 48 12.98 -5.15 -1.25
C SER A 48 12.59 -6.61 -1.46
N VAL A 49 12.71 -7.08 -2.71
CA VAL A 49 12.45 -8.48 -3.10
C VAL A 49 13.10 -9.50 -2.15
N PRO A 50 14.39 -9.36 -1.75
CA PRO A 50 15.01 -10.31 -0.83
C PRO A 50 14.41 -10.31 0.58
N LYS A 51 13.99 -9.15 1.10
CA LYS A 51 13.34 -9.07 2.43
C LYS A 51 11.96 -9.69 2.38
N LEU A 52 11.23 -9.48 1.29
CA LEU A 52 9.92 -10.06 1.06
C LEU A 52 10.00 -11.60 1.00
N HIS A 53 10.99 -12.14 0.28
CA HIS A 53 11.24 -13.59 0.24
C HIS A 53 11.65 -14.17 1.61
N ARG A 54 12.38 -13.40 2.43
CA ARG A 54 12.71 -13.82 3.80
C ARG A 54 11.48 -13.91 4.71
N MET A 55 10.51 -13.01 4.53
CA MET A 55 9.27 -13.01 5.31
C MET A 55 8.23 -14.01 4.78
N PHE A 56 8.20 -14.21 3.46
CA PHE A 56 7.24 -15.07 2.77
C PHE A 56 7.95 -15.92 1.71
N PRO A 57 8.59 -17.04 2.12
CA PRO A 57 9.37 -17.90 1.22
C PRO A 57 8.55 -18.48 0.06
N ASP A 58 7.23 -18.63 0.26
CA ASP A 58 6.33 -19.20 -0.74
C ASP A 58 6.00 -18.23 -1.88
N ILE A 59 6.41 -16.96 -1.80
CA ILE A 59 6.18 -15.96 -2.83
C ILE A 59 7.27 -16.08 -3.90
N SER A 60 6.89 -16.47 -5.11
CA SER A 60 7.81 -16.56 -6.27
C SER A 60 8.30 -15.17 -6.66
N ALA A 61 9.45 -14.77 -6.14
CA ALA A 61 10.00 -13.44 -6.33
C ALA A 61 11.09 -13.45 -7.41
N SER A 62 10.73 -13.86 -8.63
CA SER A 62 11.67 -13.80 -9.77
C SER A 62 11.72 -12.41 -10.42
N GLU A 63 10.84 -11.49 -10.03
CA GLU A 63 10.72 -10.19 -10.69
C GLU A 63 11.38 -9.06 -9.89
N SER A 64 12.20 -8.29 -10.59
CA SER A 64 12.56 -6.95 -10.17
C SER A 64 11.35 -6.03 -10.34
N PHE A 65 10.90 -5.39 -9.24
CA PHE A 65 9.81 -4.42 -9.32
C PHE A 65 10.29 -3.11 -9.94
N LEU A 66 9.56 -2.63 -10.93
CA LEU A 66 9.57 -1.21 -11.31
C LEU A 66 8.49 -0.52 -10.47
N CYS A 67 8.91 0.12 -9.38
CA CYS A 67 8.02 0.89 -8.50
C CYS A 67 8.44 2.35 -8.49
N ASP A 68 7.59 3.23 -9.01
CA ASP A 68 7.87 4.66 -9.12
C ASP A 68 8.17 5.29 -7.76
N ALA A 69 7.41 4.95 -6.72
CA ALA A 69 7.65 5.44 -5.36
C ALA A 69 9.05 5.05 -4.85
N CYS A 70 9.52 3.83 -5.13
CA CYS A 70 10.87 3.42 -4.77
C CYS A 70 11.94 4.11 -5.61
N GLN A 71 11.68 4.34 -6.91
CA GLN A 71 12.63 5.05 -7.75
C GLN A 71 12.77 6.48 -7.24
N LEU A 72 11.65 7.20 -7.10
CA LEU A 72 11.58 8.56 -6.55
C LEU A 72 12.23 8.66 -5.17
N GLY A 73 11.98 7.71 -4.28
CA GLY A 73 12.60 7.68 -2.94
C GLY A 73 14.10 7.41 -2.93
N LYS A 74 14.67 6.81 -3.99
CA LYS A 74 16.13 6.62 -4.13
C LYS A 74 16.84 7.86 -4.65
N HIS A 75 16.13 8.85 -5.20
CA HIS A 75 16.74 10.11 -5.57
C HIS A 75 17.18 10.83 -4.29
N THR A 76 18.45 10.62 -3.92
CA THR A 76 19.10 11.47 -2.93
C THR A 76 19.31 12.82 -3.57
N TRP A 77 18.72 13.86 -2.99
CA TRP A 77 19.13 15.22 -3.31
C TRP A 77 20.61 15.34 -3.00
N SER A 78 21.38 15.94 -3.92
CA SER A 78 22.75 16.31 -3.62
C SER A 78 22.78 17.22 -2.39
N SER A 79 23.84 17.12 -1.59
CA SER A 79 24.00 17.99 -0.42
C SER A 79 23.84 19.45 -0.82
N PHE A 80 23.10 20.21 -0.01
CA PHE A 80 23.00 21.64 -0.21
C PHE A 80 24.40 22.27 -0.14
N PRO A 81 24.71 23.25 -1.01
CA PRO A 81 25.96 23.99 -0.91
C PRO A 81 26.04 24.72 0.43
N SER A 82 27.26 24.88 0.95
CA SER A 82 27.48 25.66 2.17
C SER A 82 27.10 27.12 1.93
N SER A 83 26.33 27.71 2.83
CA SER A 83 26.08 29.16 2.85
C SER A 83 27.39 29.91 3.05
N GLN A 84 27.62 30.98 2.29
CA GLN A 84 28.80 31.85 2.45
C GLN A 84 28.45 33.14 3.17
N SER A 85 27.17 33.45 3.30
CA SER A 85 26.62 34.65 3.93
C SER A 85 25.38 34.35 4.78
N LEU A 86 25.01 35.29 5.65
CA LEU A 86 23.78 35.20 6.44
C LEU A 86 22.57 35.23 5.49
N PHE A 87 21.64 34.27 5.66
CA PHE A 87 20.42 34.09 4.85
C PHE A 87 20.59 33.50 3.43
N ASP A 88 21.78 33.00 3.05
CA ASP A 88 21.96 32.33 1.74
C ASP A 88 21.20 31.01 1.60
N LEU A 89 20.89 30.34 2.72
CA LEU A 89 20.21 29.06 2.75
C LEU A 89 19.04 29.12 3.74
N ILE A 90 17.82 28.99 3.22
CA ILE A 90 16.59 28.94 4.02
C ILE A 90 16.05 27.52 3.98
N HIS A 91 15.94 26.88 5.15
CA HIS A 91 15.28 25.59 5.30
C HIS A 91 13.80 25.82 5.58
N VAL A 92 12.93 25.24 4.76
CA VAL A 92 11.47 25.29 4.95
C VAL A 92 10.99 23.85 5.05
N ASP A 93 10.32 23.54 6.16
CA ASP A 93 9.68 22.24 6.37
C ASP A 93 8.17 22.39 6.17
N VAL A 94 7.54 21.39 5.55
CA VAL A 94 6.09 21.35 5.35
C VAL A 94 5.53 20.40 6.38
N TRP A 95 5.18 20.95 7.54
CA TRP A 95 4.38 20.20 8.51
C TRP A 95 2.93 20.25 8.05
N GLY A 96 2.31 19.07 7.90
CA GLY A 96 0.91 18.96 7.49
C GLY A 96 -0.06 19.55 8.54
N PRO A 97 -1.31 19.87 8.16
CA PRO A 97 -2.33 20.38 9.07
C PRO A 97 -2.75 19.36 10.14
#